data_AF-A0A163LTE1-F1
#
_entry.id   AF-A0A163LTE1-F1
#
_cell.length_a   1.000
_cell.length_b   1.000
_cell.length_c   1.000
_cell.angle_alpha   90.00
_cell.angle_beta   90.00
_cell.angle_gamma   90.00
#
_symmetry.space_group_name_H-M   'P 1'
#
loop_
_entity.id
_entity.type
_entity.pdbx_description
1 polymer ?
#
loop_
_entity_poly.entity_id
_entity_poly.type
_entity_poly.pdbx_seq_one_letter_code
_entity_poly.pdbx_strand_id
1 'polypeptide(L)'
;MPSPVPDDLSEQVVIPTTTTAPAAPPAEVVPAQSNGSSADVFVSGAVIAAVLGAVINVVLARYKDRAEDRARLRTTFAEAFEVAMQYKEFPYAIRRRRADEPAAERVRLSEEMRAVQAKLSYFEVWTEGESDAVGAAYKELVTNLRSIAGTACNEAWNAAPVQDDSGMNLSSSVVNLSALKPFEKAYVGAVRDHFKPLFRR
;
A
#
# COMPACT_ATOMS: atom_id res chain seq x y z
N MET A 1 -26.41 -31.17 10.07
CA MET A 1 -25.75 -32.44 10.36
C MET A 1 -24.24 -32.18 10.42
N PRO A 2 -23.59 -32.37 11.58
CA PRO A 2 -22.17 -32.07 11.81
C PRO A 2 -21.26 -33.30 11.65
N SER A 3 -20.01 -33.07 11.19
CA SER A 3 -18.75 -33.80 11.47
C SER A 3 -18.65 -35.29 11.06
N PRO A 4 -17.45 -35.84 10.70
CA PRO A 4 -16.28 -35.86 11.59
C PRO A 4 -14.88 -35.67 10.96
N VAL A 5 -14.00 -35.19 11.85
CA VAL A 5 -12.54 -35.31 11.84
C VAL A 5 -12.18 -36.74 12.33
N PRO A 6 -11.10 -37.37 11.84
CA PRO A 6 -10.35 -38.38 12.59
C PRO A 6 -9.04 -37.76 13.13
N ASP A 7 -8.89 -37.61 14.44
CA ASP A 7 -8.36 -38.59 15.41
C ASP A 7 -6.91 -39.04 15.15
N ASP A 8 -6.03 -38.35 15.86
CA ASP A 8 -5.12 -38.87 16.89
C ASP A 8 -4.37 -40.19 16.65
N LEU A 9 -3.04 -40.11 16.69
CA LEU A 9 -2.14 -41.21 17.00
C LEU A 9 -1.14 -40.73 18.08
N SER A 10 -1.58 -40.84 19.32
CA SER A 10 -0.93 -41.54 20.43
C SER A 10 0.58 -41.37 20.63
N GLU A 11 0.90 -40.66 21.71
CA GLU A 11 1.79 -41.04 22.82
C GLU A 11 3.08 -41.83 22.53
N GLN A 12 4.23 -41.28 22.97
CA GLN A 12 5.16 -42.04 23.82
C GLN A 12 5.81 -41.16 24.90
N VAL A 13 5.38 -41.41 26.14
CA VAL A 13 6.08 -41.07 27.39
C VAL A 13 7.19 -42.10 27.61
N VAL A 14 8.43 -41.65 27.85
CA VAL A 14 9.51 -42.52 28.37
C VAL A 14 10.34 -41.76 29.40
N ILE A 15 10.27 -42.23 30.65
CA ILE A 15 11.30 -42.13 31.71
C ILE A 15 11.12 -43.39 32.60
N PRO A 16 12.08 -43.87 33.41
CA PRO A 16 13.49 -43.50 33.58
C PRO A 16 14.46 -44.71 33.58
N THR A 17 15.77 -44.49 33.71
CA THR A 17 16.68 -45.54 34.23
C THR A 17 17.68 -44.94 35.21
N THR A 18 17.57 -45.41 36.44
CA THR A 18 18.43 -45.16 37.59
C THR A 18 19.73 -45.95 37.44
N THR A 19 20.89 -45.31 37.68
CA THR A 19 22.13 -46.01 38.05
C THR A 19 22.73 -45.31 39.26
N THR A 20 23.15 -46.11 40.24
CA THR A 20 23.51 -45.70 41.61
C THR A 20 25.00 -45.94 41.87
N ALA A 21 25.70 -44.85 42.25
CA ALA A 21 26.79 -44.68 43.25
C ALA A 21 28.17 -45.41 43.06
N PRO A 22 29.29 -44.92 43.66
CA PRO A 22 29.45 -44.67 45.10
C PRO A 22 30.03 -43.29 45.52
N ALA A 23 29.88 -43.02 46.82
CA ALA A 23 30.14 -41.79 47.56
C ALA A 23 31.55 -41.69 48.19
N ALA A 24 31.99 -40.46 48.51
CA ALA A 24 32.69 -40.03 49.74
C ALA A 24 32.88 -38.46 49.72
N PRO A 25 33.20 -37.77 50.84
CA PRO A 25 32.30 -36.99 51.70
C PRO A 25 32.55 -35.45 51.61
N PRO A 26 31.85 -34.59 52.40
CA PRO A 26 31.61 -33.19 52.05
C PRO A 26 32.69 -32.23 52.57
N ALA A 27 33.00 -31.20 51.79
CA ALA A 27 33.62 -29.99 52.31
C ALA A 27 32.55 -28.91 52.44
N GLU A 28 32.11 -28.69 53.68
CA GLU A 28 31.42 -27.47 54.11
C GLU A 28 32.23 -26.24 53.68
N VAL A 29 31.59 -25.31 52.97
CA VAL A 29 31.99 -23.91 52.99
C VAL A 29 30.72 -23.06 53.07
N VAL A 30 30.39 -22.61 54.28
CA VAL A 30 29.41 -21.56 54.59
C VAL A 30 30.20 -20.45 55.30
N PRO A 31 29.79 -19.17 55.24
CA PRO A 31 29.98 -18.23 54.15
C PRO A 31 30.93 -17.10 54.58
N ALA A 32 31.66 -16.48 53.64
CA ALA A 32 32.19 -15.15 53.91
C ALA A 32 31.06 -14.14 53.70
N GLN A 33 30.34 -13.79 54.78
CA GLN A 33 29.54 -12.57 54.84
C GLN A 33 30.47 -11.37 54.64
N SER A 34 30.52 -10.82 53.42
CA SER A 34 30.99 -9.45 53.23
C SER A 34 29.79 -8.52 53.38
N ASN A 35 29.58 -8.03 54.59
CA ASN A 35 28.83 -6.80 54.80
C ASN A 35 29.64 -5.65 54.19
N GLY A 36 29.34 -5.36 52.93
CA GLY A 36 29.94 -4.30 52.14
C GLY A 36 28.85 -3.58 51.37
N SER A 37 28.29 -2.55 52.00
CA SER A 37 27.46 -1.56 51.34
C SER A 37 28.23 -0.94 50.17
N SER A 38 27.84 -1.30 48.95
CA SER A 38 27.82 -0.48 47.74
C SER A 38 27.10 -1.35 46.71
N ALA A 39 25.94 -0.92 46.22
CA ALA A 39 25.32 -1.57 45.07
C ALA A 39 26.15 -1.25 43.81
N ASP A 40 27.34 -1.86 43.72
CA ASP A 40 28.11 -1.86 42.48
C ASP A 40 27.42 -2.85 41.55
N VAL A 41 26.62 -2.30 40.64
CA VAL A 41 25.99 -3.07 39.58
C VAL A 41 27.11 -3.58 38.67
N PHE A 42 27.55 -4.83 38.87
CA PHE A 42 28.38 -5.54 37.89
C PHE A 42 27.54 -5.77 36.63
N VAL A 43 27.55 -4.81 35.71
CA VAL A 43 26.99 -4.99 34.38
C VAL A 43 27.94 -5.91 33.61
N SER A 44 27.62 -7.21 33.56
CA SER A 44 28.35 -8.16 32.73
C SER A 44 28.35 -7.69 31.28
N GLY A 45 29.44 -7.91 30.55
CA GLY A 45 29.51 -7.62 29.10
C GLY A 45 28.36 -8.26 28.30
N ALA A 46 27.80 -9.37 28.79
CA ALA A 46 26.61 -10.00 28.23
C ALA A 46 25.35 -9.13 28.32
N VAL A 47 25.17 -8.37 29.41
CA VAL A 47 24.02 -7.46 29.60
C VAL A 47 24.17 -6.25 28.68
N ILE A 48 25.38 -5.70 28.53
CA ILE A 48 25.68 -4.61 27.60
C ILE A 48 25.43 -5.06 26.14
N ALA A 49 25.92 -6.24 25.78
CA ALA A 49 25.72 -6.81 24.45
C ALA A 49 24.24 -7.07 24.14
N ALA A 50 23.47 -7.57 25.11
CA ALA A 50 22.03 -7.79 24.97
C ALA A 50 21.26 -6.47 24.76
N VAL A 51 21.58 -5.43 25.52
CA VAL A 51 20.97 -4.09 25.35
C VAL A 51 21.32 -3.50 24.00
N LEU A 52 22.58 -3.57 23.59
CA LEU A 52 23.02 -3.07 22.28
C LEU A 52 22.34 -3.83 21.12
N GLY A 53 22.26 -5.16 21.23
CA GLY A 53 21.55 -6.00 20.26
C GLY A 53 20.06 -5.66 20.17
N ALA A 54 19.40 -5.43 21.31
CA ALA A 54 18.00 -5.01 21.36
C ALA A 54 17.78 -3.64 20.69
N VAL A 55 18.65 -2.66 20.96
CA VAL A 55 18.59 -1.33 20.32
C VAL A 55 18.78 -1.43 18.81
N ILE A 56 19.76 -2.18 18.34
CA ILE A 56 20.02 -2.39 16.90
C ILE A 56 18.81 -3.05 16.24
N ASN A 57 18.25 -4.10 16.85
CA ASN A 57 17.08 -4.80 16.32
C ASN A 57 15.84 -3.90 16.25
N VAL A 58 15.59 -3.07 17.28
CA VAL A 58 14.48 -2.10 17.29
C VAL A 58 14.68 -1.03 16.20
N VAL A 59 15.89 -0.51 16.04
CA VAL A 59 16.20 0.48 14.98
C VAL A 59 16.02 -0.14 13.60
N LEU A 60 16.48 -1.38 13.40
CA LEU A 60 16.34 -2.09 12.13
C LEU A 60 14.88 -2.43 11.81
N ALA A 61 14.10 -2.86 12.81
CA ALA A 61 12.66 -3.08 12.68
C ALA A 61 11.96 -1.78 12.26
N ARG A 62 12.18 -0.68 12.99
CA ARG A 62 11.62 0.63 12.63
C ARG A 62 12.05 1.14 11.27
N TYR A 63 13.24 0.78 10.79
CA TYR A 63 13.69 1.12 9.45
C TYR A 63 12.95 0.31 8.38
N LYS A 64 12.77 -0.99 8.60
CA LYS A 64 12.00 -1.87 7.72
C LYS A 64 10.52 -1.45 7.66
N ASP A 65 9.89 -1.23 8.80
CA ASP A 65 8.50 -0.80 8.89
C ASP A 65 8.28 0.49 8.08
N ARG A 66 9.16 1.48 8.23
CA ARG A 66 9.09 2.73 7.45
C ARG A 66 9.32 2.54 5.97
N ALA A 67 10.20 1.62 5.57
CA ALA A 67 10.44 1.33 4.17
C ALA A 67 9.23 0.65 3.52
N GLU A 68 8.61 -0.28 4.23
CA GLU A 68 7.40 -0.99 3.82
C GLU A 68 6.18 -0.05 3.75
N ASP A 69 5.97 0.77 4.77
CA ASP A 69 4.95 1.83 4.76
C ASP A 69 5.12 2.76 3.57
N ARG A 70 6.35 3.24 3.34
CA ARG A 70 6.65 4.11 2.20
C ARG A 70 6.40 3.42 0.86
N ALA A 71 6.71 2.14 0.73
CA ALA A 71 6.45 1.37 -0.48
C ALA A 71 4.94 1.22 -0.71
N ARG A 72 4.17 0.87 0.32
CA ARG A 72 2.70 0.79 0.27
C ARG A 72 2.10 2.11 -0.21
N LEU A 73 2.47 3.23 0.42
CA LEU A 73 1.95 4.55 0.05
C LEU A 73 2.28 4.94 -1.39
N ARG A 74 3.50 4.64 -1.86
CA ARG A 74 3.87 4.89 -3.26
C ARG A 74 2.98 4.12 -4.22
N THR A 75 2.70 2.85 -3.92
CA THR A 75 1.81 2.03 -4.71
C THR A 75 0.39 2.60 -4.70
N THR A 76 -0.17 2.90 -3.53
CA THR A 76 -1.51 3.49 -3.39
C THR A 76 -1.65 4.80 -4.17
N PHE A 77 -0.67 5.70 -4.09
CA PHE A 77 -0.69 6.96 -4.84
C PHE A 77 -0.49 6.76 -6.35
N ALA A 78 0.28 5.75 -6.77
CA ALA A 78 0.43 5.40 -8.18
C ALA A 78 -0.88 4.84 -8.75
N GLU A 79 -1.52 3.91 -8.03
CA GLU A 79 -2.81 3.32 -8.42
C GLU A 79 -3.93 4.36 -8.49
N ALA A 80 -3.98 5.31 -7.54
CA ALA A 80 -4.91 6.42 -7.58
C ALA A 80 -4.77 7.23 -8.87
N PHE A 81 -3.53 7.55 -9.28
CA PHE A 81 -3.26 8.25 -10.52
C PHE A 81 -3.61 7.42 -11.76
N GLU A 82 -3.31 6.12 -11.73
CA GLU A 82 -3.66 5.20 -12.81
C GLU A 82 -5.17 5.21 -13.07
N VAL A 83 -6.01 5.12 -12.03
CA VAL A 83 -7.47 5.18 -12.17
C VAL A 83 -7.93 6.52 -12.75
N ALA A 84 -7.30 7.64 -12.37
CA ALA A 84 -7.58 8.94 -12.99
C ALA A 84 -7.26 8.93 -14.50
N MET A 85 -6.17 8.28 -14.91
CA MET A 85 -5.83 8.14 -16.33
C MET A 85 -6.80 7.18 -17.04
N GLN A 86 -7.27 6.11 -16.41
CA GLN A 86 -8.29 5.23 -16.99
C GLN A 86 -9.58 6.01 -17.31
N TYR A 87 -10.04 6.89 -16.41
CA TYR A 87 -11.21 7.71 -16.69
C TYR A 87 -10.99 8.69 -17.85
N LYS A 88 -9.77 9.23 -17.96
CA LYS A 88 -9.37 10.15 -19.02
C LYS A 88 -9.46 9.53 -20.42
N GLU A 89 -9.41 8.20 -20.53
CA GLU A 89 -9.49 7.49 -21.80
C GLU A 89 -10.92 7.32 -22.35
N PHE A 90 -11.97 7.50 -21.53
CA PHE A 90 -13.36 7.27 -21.96
C PHE A 90 -13.81 8.08 -23.18
N PRO A 91 -13.47 9.38 -23.35
CA PRO A 91 -13.82 10.09 -24.57
C PRO A 91 -13.33 9.37 -25.82
N TYR A 92 -12.12 8.83 -25.79
CA TYR A 92 -11.54 8.10 -26.91
C TYR A 92 -12.20 6.73 -27.11
N ALA A 93 -12.47 6.00 -26.03
CA ALA A 93 -13.19 4.72 -26.09
C ALA A 93 -14.60 4.91 -26.68
N ILE A 94 -15.31 5.97 -26.31
CA ILE A 94 -16.62 6.33 -26.85
C ILE A 94 -16.52 6.67 -28.34
N ARG A 95 -15.51 7.43 -28.78
CA ARG A 95 -15.29 7.73 -30.20
C ARG A 95 -15.07 6.46 -31.03
N ARG A 96 -14.38 5.46 -30.47
CA ARG A 96 -14.04 4.17 -31.10
C ARG A 96 -15.05 3.06 -30.86
N ARG A 97 -16.21 3.38 -30.31
CA ARG A 97 -17.28 2.39 -30.07
C ARG A 97 -17.71 1.71 -31.37
N ARG A 98 -18.08 0.44 -31.25
CA ARG A 98 -18.62 -0.35 -32.37
C ARG A 98 -19.95 0.22 -32.85
N ALA A 99 -20.08 0.41 -34.16
CA ALA A 99 -21.24 1.08 -34.78
C ALA A 99 -22.37 0.12 -35.16
N ASP A 100 -22.03 -1.15 -35.36
CA ASP A 100 -22.93 -2.27 -35.61
C ASP A 100 -23.70 -2.72 -34.35
N GLU A 101 -23.13 -2.51 -33.16
CA GLU A 101 -23.75 -2.89 -31.88
C GLU A 101 -23.94 -1.72 -30.89
N PRO A 102 -24.67 -0.65 -31.26
CA PRO A 102 -24.72 0.58 -30.46
C PRO A 102 -25.39 0.41 -29.08
N ALA A 103 -26.31 -0.55 -28.92
CA ALA A 103 -26.94 -0.82 -27.62
C ALA A 103 -25.96 -1.55 -26.67
N ALA A 104 -25.26 -2.56 -27.15
CA ALA A 104 -24.28 -3.31 -26.36
C ALA A 104 -23.11 -2.43 -25.93
N GLU A 105 -22.60 -1.57 -26.83
CA GLU A 105 -21.50 -0.65 -26.51
C GLU A 105 -21.88 0.38 -25.44
N ARG A 106 -23.13 0.88 -25.44
CA ARG A 106 -23.61 1.78 -24.39
C ARG A 106 -23.58 1.11 -23.02
N VAL A 107 -24.03 -0.14 -22.93
CA VAL A 107 -24.00 -0.90 -21.67
C VAL A 107 -22.56 -1.14 -21.23
N ARG A 108 -21.71 -1.66 -22.13
CA ARG A 108 -20.30 -1.96 -21.84
C ARG A 108 -19.55 -0.74 -21.32
N LEU A 109 -19.59 0.37 -22.06
CA LEU A 109 -18.87 1.60 -21.71
C LEU A 109 -19.43 2.24 -20.43
N SER A 110 -20.75 2.16 -20.20
CA SER A 110 -21.36 2.70 -18.98
C SER A 110 -20.94 1.90 -17.74
N GLU A 111 -20.93 0.58 -17.81
CA GLU A 111 -20.49 -0.27 -16.69
C GLU A 111 -19.00 -0.12 -16.39
N GLU A 112 -18.14 -0.07 -17.42
CA GLU A 112 -16.71 0.23 -17.26
C GLU A 112 -16.51 1.61 -16.60
N MET A 113 -17.23 2.64 -17.07
CA MET A 113 -17.14 3.98 -16.51
C MET A 113 -17.63 4.04 -15.06
N ARG A 114 -18.72 3.33 -14.72
CA ARG A 114 -19.21 3.23 -13.34
C ARG A 114 -18.17 2.58 -12.42
N ALA A 115 -17.52 1.51 -12.86
CA ALA A 115 -16.47 0.85 -12.10
C ALA A 115 -15.27 1.79 -11.84
N VAL A 116 -14.84 2.54 -12.85
CA VAL A 116 -13.76 3.53 -12.71
C VAL A 116 -14.18 4.68 -11.78
N GLN A 117 -15.41 5.20 -11.90
CA GLN A 117 -15.92 6.25 -11.03
C GLN A 117 -15.94 5.83 -9.55
N ALA A 118 -16.35 4.60 -9.26
CA ALA A 118 -16.31 4.05 -7.91
C ALA A 118 -14.87 4.00 -7.36
N LYS A 119 -13.90 3.59 -8.19
CA LYS A 119 -12.48 3.59 -7.80
C LYS A 119 -11.93 5.01 -7.57
N LEU A 120 -12.34 6.00 -8.38
CA LEU A 120 -11.96 7.40 -8.14
C LEU A 120 -12.42 7.84 -6.75
N SER A 121 -13.68 7.58 -6.40
CA SER A 121 -14.22 7.92 -5.07
C SER A 121 -13.53 7.16 -3.93
N TYR A 122 -13.18 5.90 -4.14
CA TYR A 122 -12.38 5.13 -3.18
C TYR A 122 -11.02 5.80 -2.92
N PHE A 123 -10.30 6.18 -3.97
CA PHE A 123 -9.00 6.84 -3.82
C PHE A 123 -9.09 8.29 -3.33
N GLU A 124 -10.20 9.01 -3.56
CA GLU A 124 -10.44 10.32 -2.92
C GLU A 124 -10.38 10.20 -1.39
N VAL A 125 -11.08 9.22 -0.81
CA VAL A 125 -11.06 8.97 0.64
C VAL A 125 -9.69 8.49 1.10
N TRP A 126 -9.07 7.56 0.36
CA TRP A 126 -7.85 6.91 0.86
C TRP A 126 -6.64 7.84 0.79
N THR A 127 -6.51 8.63 -0.27
CA THR A 127 -5.41 9.59 -0.38
C THR A 127 -5.50 10.71 0.64
N GLU A 128 -6.71 11.15 0.99
CA GLU A 128 -6.96 12.11 2.08
C GLU A 128 -6.56 11.52 3.44
N GLY A 129 -6.92 10.26 3.71
CA GLY A 129 -6.54 9.59 4.97
C GLY A 129 -5.03 9.42 5.18
N GLU A 130 -4.25 9.34 4.10
CA GLU A 130 -2.80 9.14 4.16
C GLU A 130 -1.99 10.45 4.14
N SER A 131 -2.53 11.51 3.52
CA SER A 131 -1.85 12.80 3.37
C SER A 131 -2.79 13.89 2.89
N ASP A 132 -3.09 14.87 3.74
CA ASP A 132 -3.93 16.03 3.41
C ASP A 132 -3.53 16.71 2.09
N ALA A 133 -2.23 16.93 1.88
CA ALA A 133 -1.72 17.58 0.68
C ALA A 133 -1.91 16.74 -0.60
N VAL A 134 -1.74 15.42 -0.49
CA VAL A 134 -1.91 14.51 -1.65
C VAL A 134 -3.40 14.31 -1.93
N GLY A 135 -4.21 14.11 -0.89
CA GLY A 135 -5.67 14.00 -0.99
C GLY A 135 -6.30 15.24 -1.61
N ALA A 136 -5.90 16.44 -1.17
CA ALA A 136 -6.37 17.70 -1.76
C ALA A 136 -6.03 17.78 -3.26
N ALA A 137 -4.78 17.47 -3.63
CA ALA A 137 -4.36 17.49 -5.03
C ALA A 137 -5.07 16.41 -5.87
N TYR A 138 -5.35 15.24 -5.31
CA TYR A 138 -6.10 14.19 -5.99
C TYR A 138 -7.55 14.58 -6.23
N LYS A 139 -8.22 15.11 -5.19
CA LYS A 139 -9.59 15.60 -5.28
C LYS A 139 -9.73 16.71 -6.32
N GLU A 140 -8.77 17.63 -6.39
CA GLU A 140 -8.74 18.69 -7.39
C GLU A 140 -8.56 18.11 -8.80
N LEU A 141 -7.65 17.15 -8.98
CA LEU A 141 -7.49 16.41 -10.24
C LEU A 141 -8.79 15.72 -10.63
N VAL A 142 -9.42 14.95 -9.74
CA VAL A 142 -10.66 14.21 -10.03
C VAL A 142 -11.82 15.15 -10.37
N THR A 143 -11.95 16.27 -9.67
CA THR A 143 -12.98 17.28 -9.94
C THR A 143 -12.84 17.84 -11.35
N ASN A 144 -11.63 18.28 -11.72
CA ASN A 144 -11.35 18.82 -13.05
C ASN A 144 -11.42 17.74 -14.14
N LEU A 145 -11.01 16.51 -13.83
CA LEU A 145 -11.14 15.35 -14.70
C LEU A 145 -12.60 15.04 -15.04
N ARG A 146 -13.48 14.99 -14.03
CA ARG A 146 -14.93 14.79 -14.23
C ARG A 146 -15.52 15.90 -15.09
N SER A 147 -15.11 17.15 -14.89
CA SER A 147 -15.56 18.29 -15.70
C SER A 147 -15.08 18.21 -17.15
N ILE A 148 -13.76 18.15 -17.37
CA ILE A 148 -13.14 18.24 -18.70
C ILE A 148 -13.36 16.95 -19.50
N ALA A 149 -12.97 15.80 -18.96
CA ALA A 149 -13.14 14.53 -19.66
C ALA A 149 -14.62 14.11 -19.72
N GLY A 150 -15.43 14.45 -18.73
CA GLY A 150 -16.89 14.22 -18.79
C GLY A 150 -17.56 15.02 -19.91
N THR A 151 -17.17 16.29 -20.10
CA THR A 151 -17.63 17.10 -21.25
C THR A 151 -17.21 16.45 -22.57
N ALA A 152 -15.95 16.04 -22.70
CA ALA A 152 -15.47 15.35 -23.90
C ALA A 152 -16.17 14.00 -24.14
N CYS A 153 -16.57 13.28 -23.08
CA CYS A 153 -17.39 12.06 -23.20
C CYS A 153 -18.77 12.38 -23.79
N ASN A 154 -19.40 13.47 -23.33
CA ASN A 154 -20.70 13.90 -23.84
C ASN A 154 -20.60 14.25 -25.34
N GLU A 155 -19.61 15.03 -25.72
CA GLU A 155 -19.31 15.37 -27.13
C GLU A 155 -19.07 14.11 -27.97
N ALA A 156 -18.30 13.15 -27.45
CA ALA A 156 -18.00 11.89 -28.13
C ALA A 156 -19.25 11.02 -28.36
N TRP A 157 -20.21 11.03 -27.44
CA TRP A 157 -21.50 10.33 -27.58
C TRP A 157 -22.39 10.98 -28.64
N ASN A 158 -22.37 12.31 -28.74
CA ASN A 158 -23.15 13.06 -29.73
C ASN A 158 -22.56 12.98 -31.15
N ALA A 159 -21.29 12.66 -31.29
CA ALA A 159 -20.62 12.47 -32.58
C ALA A 159 -20.76 11.02 -33.10
N ALA A 160 -20.76 10.84 -34.43
CA ALA A 160 -20.81 9.52 -35.07
C ALA A 160 -19.56 8.66 -34.73
N PRO A 161 -19.67 7.35 -34.46
CA PRO A 161 -18.51 6.51 -34.18
C PRO A 161 -17.51 6.51 -35.34
N VAL A 162 -16.22 6.34 -35.04
CA VAL A 162 -15.19 6.13 -36.06
C VAL A 162 -15.49 4.85 -36.85
N GLN A 163 -15.40 4.89 -38.19
CA GLN A 163 -15.76 3.78 -39.07
C GLN A 163 -14.56 3.17 -39.83
N ASP A 164 -13.42 3.86 -39.84
CA ASP A 164 -12.25 3.46 -40.63
C ASP A 164 -10.94 3.68 -39.86
N ASP A 165 -9.88 3.04 -40.35
CA ASP A 165 -8.55 3.10 -39.75
C ASP A 165 -7.98 4.52 -39.72
N SER A 166 -8.34 5.37 -40.69
CA SER A 166 -7.85 6.75 -40.76
C SER A 166 -8.41 7.60 -39.61
N GLY A 167 -9.67 7.36 -39.23
CA GLY A 167 -10.32 8.01 -38.10
C GLY A 167 -9.87 7.50 -36.73
N MET A 168 -9.08 6.41 -36.67
CA MET A 168 -8.55 5.89 -35.40
C MET A 168 -7.49 6.80 -34.78
N ASN A 169 -6.84 7.65 -35.57
CA ASN A 169 -5.90 8.65 -35.09
C ASN A 169 -6.63 9.91 -34.60
N LEU A 170 -7.09 9.84 -33.35
CA LEU A 170 -7.81 10.94 -32.69
C LEU A 170 -6.82 11.99 -32.19
N SER A 171 -6.72 13.11 -32.92
CA SER A 171 -5.87 14.24 -32.55
C SER A 171 -6.49 15.10 -31.44
N SER A 172 -5.71 16.04 -30.92
CA SER A 172 -6.18 17.03 -29.95
C SER A 172 -7.25 17.98 -30.50
N SER A 173 -7.49 18.03 -31.82
CA SER A 173 -8.61 18.78 -32.39
C SER A 173 -9.94 18.04 -32.24
N VAL A 174 -9.92 16.72 -31.98
CA VAL A 174 -11.13 15.91 -31.75
C VAL A 174 -11.39 15.73 -30.26
N VAL A 175 -10.35 15.47 -29.47
CA VAL A 175 -10.45 15.32 -28.02
C VAL A 175 -9.32 16.12 -27.37
N ASN A 176 -9.63 17.29 -26.82
CA ASN A 176 -8.64 18.15 -26.16
C ASN A 176 -8.71 18.03 -24.64
N LEU A 177 -7.78 17.29 -24.05
CA LEU A 177 -7.65 17.12 -22.60
C LEU A 177 -6.43 17.83 -22.01
N SER A 178 -5.83 18.76 -22.76
CA SER A 178 -4.61 19.48 -22.33
C SER A 178 -4.83 20.32 -21.06
N ALA A 179 -6.05 20.79 -20.83
CA ALA A 179 -6.45 21.51 -19.62
C ALA A 179 -6.29 20.68 -18.33
N LEU A 180 -6.14 19.35 -18.41
CA LEU A 180 -5.88 18.50 -17.25
C LEU A 180 -4.41 18.51 -16.79
N LYS A 181 -3.49 18.94 -17.65
CA LYS A 181 -2.04 18.86 -17.40
C LYS A 181 -1.58 19.57 -16.12
N PRO A 182 -2.11 20.75 -15.75
CA PRO A 182 -1.74 21.39 -14.49
C PRO A 182 -2.11 20.53 -13.27
N PHE A 183 -3.29 19.92 -13.27
CA PHE A 183 -3.78 19.10 -12.16
C PHE A 183 -3.04 17.76 -12.06
N GLU A 184 -2.72 17.13 -13.20
CA GLU A 184 -1.83 15.95 -13.23
C GLU A 184 -0.48 16.27 -12.59
N LYS A 185 0.11 17.41 -12.96
CA LYS A 185 1.39 17.86 -12.40
C LYS A 185 1.29 18.20 -10.92
N ALA A 186 0.19 18.82 -10.48
CA ALA A 186 -0.03 19.16 -9.08
C ALA A 186 -0.09 17.90 -8.21
N TYR A 187 -0.84 16.88 -8.63
CA TYR A 187 -0.90 15.60 -7.94
C TYR A 187 0.47 14.93 -7.85
N VAL A 188 1.18 14.78 -8.97
CA VAL A 188 2.54 14.20 -8.98
C VAL A 188 3.53 15.03 -8.14
N GLY A 189 3.35 16.35 -8.11
CA GLY A 189 4.08 17.27 -7.25
C GLY A 189 3.87 16.97 -5.77
N ALA A 190 2.60 16.90 -5.34
CA ALA A 190 2.23 16.58 -3.97
C ALA A 190 2.76 15.21 -3.53
N VAL A 191 2.65 14.18 -4.37
CA VAL A 191 3.20 12.84 -4.09
C VAL A 191 4.72 12.89 -3.93
N ARG A 192 5.42 13.62 -4.82
CA ARG A 192 6.88 13.78 -4.71
C ARG A 192 7.26 14.46 -3.40
N ASP A 193 6.55 15.53 -3.05
CA ASP A 193 6.82 16.33 -1.86
C ASP A 193 6.53 15.57 -0.57
N HIS A 194 5.47 14.75 -0.55
CA HIS A 194 5.15 13.85 0.55
C HIS A 194 6.31 12.88 0.89
N PHE A 195 7.08 12.46 -0.12
CA PHE A 195 8.23 11.57 0.08
C PHE A 195 9.59 12.27 0.20
N LYS A 196 9.65 13.61 0.22
CA LYS A 196 10.91 14.33 0.41
C LYS A 196 11.39 14.18 1.86
N PRO A 197 12.68 13.89 2.10
CA PRO A 197 13.23 13.87 3.45
C PRO A 197 13.22 15.28 4.04
N LEU A 198 12.81 15.42 5.30
CA LEU A 198 12.73 16.71 6.01
C LEU A 198 14.10 17.35 6.31
N PHE A 199 15.21 16.63 6.10
CA PHE A 199 16.56 17.12 6.37
C PHE A 199 17.25 17.65 5.11
N ARG A 200 16.84 18.85 4.71
CA ARG A 200 17.66 19.82 3.94
C ARG A 200 17.35 21.23 4.47
N ARG A 201 18.06 21.62 5.52
CA ARG A 201 18.38 23.01 5.86
C ARG A 201 19.86 23.05 6.21
#